data_AF-A0A1V5QQ42-F1
#
_entry.id   AF-A0A1V5QQ42-F1
#
_cell.length_a   1.000
_cell.length_b   1.000
_cell.length_c   1.000
_cell.angle_alpha   90.00
_cell.angle_beta   90.00
_cell.angle_gamma   90.00
#
_symmetry.space_group_name_H-M   'P 1'
#
loop_
_entity.id
_entity.type
_entity.pdbx_description
1 polymer ?
#
loop_
_entity_poly.entity_id
_entity_poly.type
_entity_poly.pdbx_seq_one_letter_code
_entity_poly.pdbx_strand_id
1 'polypeptide(L)' 'MNVSDYEMAKGKYSVNSHNLGQIKSTSRIMHPLPHVEEIDLPIEVEEKDKRVAYFRQAENGVYARMALLEHLLT' A
#
# COMPACT_ATOMS: atom_id res chain seq x y z
N MET A 1 20.96 -10.28 7.68
CA MET A 1 20.58 -8.87 7.88
C MET A 1 20.82 -8.55 9.34
N ASN A 2 21.69 -7.58 9.63
CA ASN A 2 21.96 -7.16 11.01
C ASN A 2 20.87 -6.16 11.46
N VAL A 3 20.54 -6.12 12.74
CA VAL A 3 19.59 -5.13 13.32
C VAL A 3 20.05 -3.71 13.00
N SER A 4 21.37 -3.47 12.99
CA SER A 4 21.94 -2.17 12.60
C SER A 4 21.56 -1.75 11.18
N ASP A 5 21.51 -2.69 10.23
CA ASP A 5 21.13 -2.38 8.84
C ASP A 5 19.65 -2.00 8.75
N TYR A 6 18.80 -2.66 9.55
CA TYR A 6 17.38 -2.35 9.65
C TYR A 6 17.15 -0.97 10.24
N GLU A 7 17.76 -0.65 11.39
CA GLU A 7 17.62 0.66 12.03
C GLU A 7 18.10 1.81 11.12
N MET A 8 19.15 1.56 10.33
CA MET A 8 19.63 2.53 9.35
C MET A 8 18.69 2.73 8.16
N ALA A 9 17.82 1.77 7.85
CA ALA A 9 16.92 1.81 6.70
C ALA A 9 15.48 2.19 7.08
N LYS A 10 15.03 1.81 8.27
CA LYS A 10 13.69 2.09 8.80
C LYS A 10 13.44 3.60 8.78
N GLY A 11 12.26 4.01 8.31
CA GLY A 11 11.84 5.42 8.25
C GLY A 11 12.50 6.28 7.15
N LYS A 12 13.52 5.79 6.43
CA LYS A 12 14.11 6.55 5.30
C LYS A 12 13.22 6.60 4.06
N TYR A 13 12.36 5.60 3.90
CA TYR A 13 11.47 5.47 2.77
C TYR A 13 10.04 5.45 3.29
N SER A 14 9.36 6.58 3.17
CA SER A 14 7.95 6.70 3.53
C SER A 14 7.18 7.47 2.46
N VAL A 15 5.92 7.10 2.27
CA VAL A 15 4.96 7.91 1.52
C VAL A 15 4.34 8.89 2.51
N ASN A 16 4.46 10.18 2.26
CA ASN A 16 3.96 11.22 3.17
C ASN A 16 3.28 12.35 2.39
N SER A 17 2.64 13.27 3.11
CA SER A 17 1.90 14.38 2.48
C SER A 17 2.76 15.25 1.54
N HIS A 18 4.06 15.38 1.83
CA HIS A 18 4.98 16.17 1.00
C HIS A 18 5.25 15.49 -0.34
N ASN A 19 5.66 14.21 -0.33
CA ASN A 19 5.97 13.49 -1.57
C ASN A 19 4.70 13.05 -2.32
N LEU A 20 3.57 12.91 -1.65
CA LEU A 20 2.28 12.67 -2.28
C LEU A 20 1.90 13.78 -3.27
N GLY A 21 2.30 15.03 -3.01
CA GLY A 21 2.12 16.15 -3.94
C GLY A 21 2.91 16.01 -5.25
N GLN A 22 3.98 15.19 -5.25
CA GLN A 22 4.83 14.95 -6.42
C GLN A 22 4.34 13.78 -7.27
N ILE A 23 3.42 12.96 -6.74
CA ILE A 23 2.88 11.79 -7.44
C ILE A 23 1.80 12.24 -8.44
N LYS A 24 1.89 11.73 -9.68
CA LYS A 24 0.89 11.99 -10.72
C LYS A 24 -0.52 11.67 -10.23
N SER A 25 -1.50 12.50 -10.61
CA SER A 25 -2.91 12.32 -10.25
C SER A 25 -3.51 11.00 -10.73
N THR A 26 -2.94 10.40 -11.79
CA THR A 26 -3.37 9.12 -12.36
C THR A 26 -2.69 7.90 -11.73
N SER A 27 -1.70 8.08 -10.87
CA SER A 27 -0.99 6.97 -10.22
C SER A 27 -1.87 6.25 -9.19
N ARG A 28 -1.43 5.05 -8.80
CA ARG A 28 -2.01 4.25 -7.71
C ARG A 28 -0.92 3.87 -6.71
N ILE A 29 -1.18 4.11 -5.43
CA ILE A 29 -0.33 3.77 -4.31
C ILE A 29 -0.83 2.44 -3.76
N MET A 30 0.01 1.42 -3.84
CA MET A 30 -0.28 0.04 -3.46
C MET A 30 0.60 -0.36 -2.28
N HIS A 31 0.09 -1.26 -1.44
CA HIS A 31 0.78 -1.76 -0.26
C HIS A 31 0.14 -3.07 0.21
N PRO A 32 0.93 -4.14 0.46
CA PRO A 32 0.43 -5.32 1.14
C PRO A 32 0.30 -5.02 2.64
N LEU A 33 -0.92 -4.72 3.08
CA LEU A 33 -1.24 -4.43 4.49
C LEU A 33 -0.80 -5.57 5.46
N PRO A 34 -0.59 -5.28 6.76
CA PRO A 34 -0.68 -3.97 7.40
C PRO A 34 0.52 -3.08 7.09
N HIS A 35 0.33 -1.76 7.15
CA HIS A 35 1.42 -0.79 7.10
C HIS A 35 1.70 -0.20 8.49
N VAL A 36 2.91 0.32 8.74
CA VAL A 36 3.31 0.85 10.06
C VAL A 36 3.85 2.28 9.99
N GLU A 37 5.04 2.47 9.44
CA GLU A 37 5.74 3.78 9.40
C GLU A 37 6.10 4.19 7.96
N GLU A 38 5.97 3.27 7.02
CA GLU A 38 6.26 3.45 5.61
C GLU A 38 5.15 4.19 4.85
N ILE A 39 3.96 4.32 5.43
CA ILE A 39 2.88 5.20 4.96
C ILE A 39 2.54 6.16 6.10
N ASP A 40 3.06 7.39 5.99
CA ASP A 40 2.84 8.49 6.93
C ASP A 40 1.83 9.48 6.31
N LEU A 41 0.58 9.01 6.20
CA LEU A 41 -0.53 9.79 5.68
C LEU A 41 -1.61 9.95 6.75
N PRO A 42 -2.25 11.12 6.85
CA PRO A 42 -3.46 11.27 7.66
C PRO A 42 -4.58 10.36 7.14
N ILE A 43 -5.41 9.84 8.05
CA ILE A 43 -6.53 8.95 7.73
C ILE A 43 -7.45 9.59 6.68
N GLU A 44 -7.70 10.90 6.77
CA GLU A 44 -8.56 11.62 5.83
C GLU A 44 -7.99 11.61 4.41
N VAL A 45 -6.66 11.56 4.26
CA VAL A 45 -5.98 11.44 2.96
C VAL A 45 -6.09 10.01 2.46
N GLU A 46 -5.87 9.01 3.33
CA GLU A 46 -6.00 7.59 2.98
C GLU A 46 -7.41 7.26 2.47
N GLU A 47 -8.45 7.83 3.08
CA GLU A 47 -9.85 7.59 2.72
C GLU A 47 -10.30 8.35 1.46
N LYS A 48 -9.80 9.59 1.25
CA LYS A 48 -10.32 10.48 0.19
C LYS A 48 -9.48 10.51 -1.06
N ASP A 49 -8.17 10.27 -0.98
CA ASP A 49 -7.30 10.32 -2.14
C ASP A 49 -7.48 9.08 -3.02
N LYS A 50 -8.01 9.27 -4.23
CA LYS A 50 -8.26 8.17 -5.18
C LYS A 50 -6.98 7.42 -5.58
N ARG A 51 -5.80 8.03 -5.42
CA ARG A 51 -4.51 7.38 -5.67
C ARG A 51 -4.21 6.31 -4.65
N VAL A 52 -4.65 6.47 -3.40
CA VAL A 52 -4.55 5.42 -2.38
C VAL A 52 -5.41 4.23 -2.80
N ALA A 53 -4.76 3.08 -2.97
CA ALA A 53 -5.38 1.90 -3.60
C ALA A 53 -5.19 0.61 -2.80
N TYR A 54 -4.41 0.58 -1.72
CA TYR A 54 -4.13 -0.65 -0.97
C TYR A 54 -5.37 -1.28 -0.30
N PHE A 55 -6.40 -0.50 0.04
CA PHE A 55 -7.69 -1.06 0.47
C PHE A 55 -8.39 -1.81 -0.67
N ARG A 56 -8.51 -1.18 -1.84
CA ARG A 56 -9.06 -1.82 -3.04
C ARG A 56 -8.21 -3.01 -3.49
N GLN A 57 -6.90 -2.95 -3.30
CA GLN A 57 -5.98 -4.06 -3.57
C GLN A 57 -6.29 -5.27 -2.68
N ALA A 58 -6.52 -5.06 -1.37
CA ALA A 58 -6.89 -6.13 -0.45
C ALA A 58 -8.22 -6.77 -0.85
N GLU A 59 -9.22 -5.95 -1.20
CA GLU A 59 -10.52 -6.41 -1.72
C GLU A 59 -10.37 -7.20 -3.03
N ASN A 60 -9.59 -6.68 -3.99
CA ASN A 60 -9.27 -7.38 -5.24
C ASN A 60 -8.64 -8.75 -4.99
N GLY A 61 -7.88 -8.91 -3.89
CA GLY A 61 -7.32 -10.18 -3.47
C GLY A 61 -8.38 -11.23 -3.11
N VAL A 62 -9.58 -10.83 -2.66
CA VAL A 62 -10.69 -11.76 -2.41
C VAL A 62 -11.18 -12.33 -3.75
N TYR A 63 -11.53 -11.46 -4.70
CA TYR A 63 -12.03 -11.89 -6.00
C TYR A 63 -11.00 -12.68 -6.81
N ALA A 64 -9.73 -12.29 -6.76
CA ALA A 64 -8.65 -13.03 -7.40
C ALA A 64 -8.52 -14.46 -6.87
N ARG A 65 -8.64 -14.64 -5.55
CA ARG A 65 -8.61 -15.99 -4.94
C ARG A 65 -9.85 -16.79 -5.25
N MET A 66 -11.03 -16.17 -5.28
CA MET A 66 -12.27 -16.84 -5.70
C MET A 66 -12.15 -17.38 -7.13
N ALA A 67 -11.70 -16.55 -8.08
CA ALA A 67 -11.51 -16.96 -9.47
C ALA A 67 -10.45 -18.06 -9.61
N LEU A 68 -9.36 -17.98 -8.83
CA LEU A 68 -8.33 -19.01 -8.82
C LEU A 68 -8.87 -20.35 -8.28
N LEU A 69 -9.65 -20.32 -7.19
CA LEU A 69 -10.26 -21.52 -6.63
C LEU A 69 -11.29 -22.13 -7.57
N GLU A 70 -12.11 -21.31 -8.23
CA GLU A 70 -13.02 -21.76 -9.28
C GLU A 70 -12.24 -22.49 -10.38
N HIS A 71 -11.22 -21.84 -10.96
CA HIS A 71 -10.42 -22.43 -12.04
C HIS A 71 -9.72 -23.75 -11.68
N LEU A 72 -9.35 -23.95 -10.42
CA LEU A 72 -8.68 -25.17 -9.96
C LEU A 72 -9.64 -26.30 -9.57
N LEU A 73 -10.88 -25.97 -9.19
CA LEU A 73 -11.86 -26.92 -8.64
C LEU A 73 -13.00 -27.25 -9.62
N THR A 74 -13.08 -26.56 -10.75
CA THR A 74 -14.01 -26.84 -11.87
C THR A 74 -13.26 -27.39 -13.08
#